data_AF-A0A7M3V941-F1
#
_entry.id   AF-A0A7M3V941-F1
#
_cell.length_a   1.000
_cell.length_b   1.000
_cell.length_c   1.000
_cell.angle_alpha   90.00
_cell.angle_beta   90.00
_cell.angle_gamma   90.00
#
_symmetry.space_group_name_H-M   'P 1'
#
loop_
_entity.id
_entity.type
_entity.pdbx_description
1 polymer ?
#
loop_
_entity_poly.entity_id
_entity_poly.type
_entity_poly.pdbx_seq_one_letter_code
_entity_poly.pdbx_strand_id
1 'polypeptide(L)'
;MKENIALIREVHHNLDLRLAEEEAVAMLKKIELEQLADKRQRDCSNLEKFYVMLIRAVMCDAQKILIRLPFSIIDSIVDPNELLDNIKKLEVQKEFIFLDTIANKSHYDKISDQKVVIDAL
;
A
#
# COMPACT_ATOMS: atom_id res chain seq x y z
N MET A 1 -3.83 6.10 13.18
CA MET A 1 -4.13 5.32 11.98
C MET A 1 -4.66 3.92 12.24
N LYS A 2 -4.68 3.41 13.49
CA LYS A 2 -5.18 2.05 13.79
C LYS A 2 -6.62 1.82 13.33
N GLU A 3 -7.53 2.77 13.58
CA GLU A 3 -8.92 2.73 13.11
C GLU A 3 -9.02 2.56 11.58
N ASN A 4 -8.18 3.29 10.83
CA ASN A 4 -8.14 3.22 9.37
C ASN A 4 -7.72 1.84 8.85
N ILE A 5 -6.83 1.17 9.59
CA ILE A 5 -6.37 -0.18 9.28
C ILE A 5 -7.44 -1.18 9.69
N ALA A 6 -7.93 -1.08 10.93
CA ALA A 6 -8.92 -1.95 11.55
C ALA A 6 -10.22 -2.07 10.74
N LEU A 7 -10.61 -1.00 10.05
CA LEU A 7 -11.82 -0.96 9.23
C LEU A 7 -11.93 -2.13 8.23
N ILE A 8 -10.81 -2.63 7.70
CA ILE A 8 -10.85 -3.78 6.79
C ILE A 8 -11.35 -5.04 7.51
N ARG A 9 -10.92 -5.27 8.75
CA ARG A 9 -11.31 -6.43 9.55
C ARG A 9 -12.71 -6.30 10.11
N GLU A 10 -13.06 -5.09 10.56
CA GLU A 10 -14.42 -4.80 11.03
C GLU A 10 -15.44 -5.07 9.91
N VAL A 11 -15.22 -4.51 8.71
CA VAL A 11 -16.20 -4.58 7.61
C VAL A 11 -16.22 -5.95 6.91
N HIS A 12 -15.05 -6.55 6.63
CA HIS A 12 -14.99 -7.79 5.86
C HIS A 12 -15.15 -9.04 6.73
N HIS A 13 -14.84 -8.96 8.01
CA HIS A 13 -14.84 -10.12 8.92
C HIS A 13 -15.81 -9.99 10.09
N ASN A 14 -16.54 -8.87 10.21
CA ASN A 14 -17.37 -8.56 11.38
C ASN A 14 -16.60 -8.72 12.71
N LEU A 15 -15.29 -8.42 12.68
CA LEU A 15 -14.46 -8.52 13.87
C LEU A 15 -14.80 -7.39 14.82
N ASP A 16 -14.80 -7.66 16.13
CA ASP A 16 -14.95 -6.62 17.14
C ASP A 16 -13.90 -5.53 16.96
N LEU A 17 -14.33 -4.26 17.06
CA LEU A 17 -13.48 -3.10 16.77
C LEU A 17 -12.18 -3.13 17.59
N ARG A 18 -12.25 -3.48 18.88
CA ARG A 18 -11.06 -3.53 19.74
C ARG A 18 -10.06 -4.57 19.24
N LEU A 19 -10.54 -5.75 18.84
CA LEU A 19 -9.68 -6.80 18.29
C LEU A 19 -9.10 -6.39 16.93
N ALA A 20 -9.88 -5.73 16.08
CA ALA A 20 -9.41 -5.22 14.78
C ALA A 20 -8.32 -4.14 14.95
N GLU A 21 -8.45 -3.28 15.96
CA GLU A 21 -7.42 -2.29 16.31
C GLU A 21 -6.17 -2.94 16.90
N GLU A 22 -6.32 -3.98 17.73
CA GLU A 22 -5.19 -4.75 18.25
C GLU A 22 -4.39 -5.42 17.13
N GLU A 23 -5.07 -6.04 16.15
CA GLU A 23 -4.41 -6.58 14.95
C GLU A 23 -3.70 -5.48 14.14
N ALA A 24 -4.34 -4.32 13.96
CA ALA A 24 -3.74 -3.20 13.25
C ALA A 24 -2.46 -2.70 13.93
N VAL A 25 -2.47 -2.55 15.25
CA VAL A 25 -1.29 -2.13 16.02
C VAL A 25 -0.19 -3.19 15.96
N ALA A 26 -0.54 -4.48 16.05
CA ALA A 26 0.43 -5.56 15.92
C ALA A 26 1.14 -5.54 14.56
N MET A 27 0.40 -5.29 13.47
CA MET A 27 0.99 -5.19 12.13
C MET A 27 1.89 -3.96 11.97
N LEU A 28 1.52 -2.81 12.53
CA LEU A 28 2.37 -1.62 12.56
C LEU A 28 3.67 -1.87 13.34
N LYS A 29 3.58 -2.56 14.47
CA LYS A 29 4.74 -2.90 15.31
C LYS A 29 5.73 -3.83 14.60
N LYS A 30 5.24 -4.77 13.77
CA LYS A 30 6.13 -5.65 12.99
C LYS A 30 7.09 -4.89 12.07
N ILE A 31 6.67 -3.72 11.58
CA ILE A 31 7.49 -2.86 10.71
C ILE A 31 8.02 -1.62 11.41
N GLU A 32 8.03 -1.60 12.76
CA GLU A 32 8.56 -0.50 13.58
C GLU A 32 7.86 0.85 13.31
N LEU A 33 6.55 0.79 13.03
CA LEU A 33 5.69 1.95 12.75
C LEU A 33 4.54 2.09 13.76
N GLU A 34 4.66 1.57 14.98
CA GLU A 34 3.62 1.64 16.02
C GLU A 34 3.21 3.08 16.36
N GLN A 35 4.12 4.06 16.22
CA GLN A 35 3.84 5.49 16.41
C GLN A 35 2.76 6.02 15.46
N LEU A 36 2.48 5.32 14.34
CA LEU A 36 1.41 5.69 13.42
C LEU A 36 0.01 5.33 13.97
N ALA A 37 -0.08 4.46 14.98
CA ALA A 37 -1.34 3.96 15.53
C ALA A 37 -2.28 5.10 15.94
N ASP A 38 -1.75 6.16 16.54
CA ASP A 38 -2.54 7.30 17.04
C ASP A 38 -2.43 8.56 16.17
N LYS A 39 -1.61 8.56 15.11
CA LYS A 39 -1.56 9.67 14.14
C LYS A 39 -2.86 9.82 13.36
N ARG A 40 -3.20 11.05 12.95
CA ARG A 40 -4.25 11.30 11.95
C ARG A 40 -3.66 11.27 10.54
N GLN A 41 -4.49 10.93 9.55
CA GLN A 41 -4.07 10.80 8.16
C GLN A 41 -3.37 12.06 7.61
N ARG A 42 -3.79 13.25 8.03
CA ARG A 42 -3.18 14.52 7.61
C ARG A 42 -1.75 14.73 8.13
N ASP A 43 -1.42 14.09 9.25
CA ASP A 43 -0.11 14.20 9.92
C ASP A 43 0.86 13.10 9.43
N CYS A 44 0.42 12.26 8.50
CA CYS A 44 1.23 11.21 7.89
C CYS A 44 1.89 11.66 6.59
N SER A 45 3.17 11.30 6.43
CA SER A 45 3.89 11.42 5.16
C SER A 45 3.28 10.49 4.09
N ASN A 46 3.66 10.67 2.82
CA ASN A 46 3.21 9.78 1.75
C ASN A 46 3.70 8.34 1.95
N LEU A 47 4.91 8.16 2.48
CA LEU A 47 5.47 6.85 2.80
C LEU A 47 4.73 6.19 3.98
N GLU A 48 4.40 6.94 5.02
CA GLU A 48 3.59 6.43 6.14
C GLU A 48 2.18 6.02 5.68
N LYS A 49 1.55 6.84 4.83
CA LYS A 49 0.25 6.50 4.22
C LYS A 49 0.33 5.23 3.36
N PHE A 50 1.42 5.07 2.62
CA PHE A 50 1.68 3.87 1.84
C PHE A 50 1.75 2.62 2.72
N TYR A 51 2.53 2.64 3.81
CA TYR A 51 2.60 1.50 4.72
C TYR A 51 1.26 1.18 5.38
N VAL A 52 0.47 2.20 5.73
CA VAL A 52 -0.91 2.00 6.21
C VAL A 52 -1.78 1.30 5.16
N MET A 53 -1.71 1.72 3.88
CA MET A 53 -2.45 1.07 2.79
C MET A 53 -1.96 -0.36 2.52
N LEU A 54 -0.65 -0.60 2.60
CA LEU A 54 -0.05 -1.92 2.47
C LEU A 54 -0.57 -2.86 3.55
N ILE A 55 -0.55 -2.44 4.82
CA ILE A 55 -1.08 -3.25 5.92
C ILE A 55 -2.57 -3.56 5.70
N ARG A 56 -3.37 -2.57 5.28
CA ARG A 56 -4.79 -2.79 4.93
C ARG A 56 -4.96 -3.87 3.87
N ALA A 57 -4.17 -3.82 2.80
CA ALA A 57 -4.21 -4.82 1.73
C ALA A 57 -3.78 -6.22 2.22
N VAL A 58 -2.77 -6.27 3.10
CA VAL A 58 -2.31 -7.51 3.73
C VAL A 58 -3.39 -8.14 4.61
N MET A 59 -4.15 -7.32 5.32
CA MET A 59 -5.23 -7.78 6.21
C MET A 59 -6.52 -8.19 5.46
N CYS A 60 -6.62 -7.95 4.14
CA CYS A 60 -7.68 -8.52 3.29
C CYS A 60 -7.48 -10.04 3.09
N ASP A 61 -8.52 -10.76 2.66
CA ASP A 61 -8.41 -12.19 2.33
C ASP A 61 -7.70 -12.52 1.02
N ALA A 62 -7.47 -11.52 0.18
CA ALA A 62 -6.82 -11.70 -1.12
C ALA A 62 -5.42 -12.31 -0.98
N GLN A 63 -5.15 -13.38 -1.73
CA GLN A 63 -3.84 -14.04 -1.74
C GLN A 63 -2.79 -13.29 -2.56
N LYS A 64 -3.25 -12.39 -3.45
CA LYS A 64 -2.41 -11.57 -4.31
C LYS A 64 -2.62 -10.11 -3.99
N ILE A 65 -1.53 -9.37 -3.80
CA ILE A 65 -1.53 -7.94 -3.54
C ILE A 65 -0.82 -7.25 -4.69
N LEU A 66 -1.57 -6.43 -5.42
CA LEU A 66 -1.03 -5.61 -6.50
C LEU A 66 -0.62 -4.25 -5.94
N ILE A 67 0.68 -3.98 -5.93
CA ILE A 67 1.24 -2.70 -5.49
C ILE A 67 1.58 -1.89 -6.73
N ARG A 68 0.78 -0.86 -7.01
CA ARG A 68 1.12 0.16 -8.00
C ARG A 68 1.95 1.24 -7.33
N LEU A 69 3.25 1.29 -7.62
CA LEU A 69 4.16 2.27 -7.02
C LEU A 69 4.14 3.59 -7.81
N PRO A 70 3.75 4.73 -7.21
CA PRO A 70 3.96 6.04 -7.82
C PRO A 70 5.39 6.56 -7.55
N PHE A 71 5.97 7.28 -8.52
CA PHE A 71 7.33 7.86 -8.47
C PHE A 71 7.61 8.64 -7.17
N SER A 72 6.62 9.39 -6.67
CA SER A 72 6.74 10.19 -5.45
C SER A 72 6.95 9.37 -4.17
N ILE A 73 6.55 8.09 -4.15
CA ILE A 73 6.83 7.19 -3.03
C ILE A 73 8.23 6.59 -3.19
N ILE A 74 8.63 6.24 -4.41
CA ILE A 74 9.98 5.75 -4.71
C ILE A 74 11.03 6.82 -4.39
N ASP A 75 10.78 8.10 -4.71
CA ASP A 75 11.66 9.22 -4.34
C ASP A 75 11.85 9.37 -2.82
N SER A 76 10.85 8.96 -2.04
CA SER A 76 10.91 8.98 -0.57
C SER A 76 11.57 7.72 0.01
N ILE A 77 11.69 6.66 -0.79
CA ILE A 77 12.33 5.40 -0.42
C ILE A 77 13.80 5.50 -0.83
N VAL A 78 14.69 5.62 0.15
CA VAL A 78 16.13 5.77 -0.10
C VAL A 78 16.71 4.48 -0.68
N ASP A 79 16.15 3.33 -0.31
CA ASP A 79 16.55 2.01 -0.81
C ASP A 79 15.32 1.11 -1.06
N PRO A 80 15.05 0.65 -2.30
CA PRO A 80 13.99 -0.32 -2.58
C PRO A 80 14.06 -1.61 -1.73
N ASN A 81 15.25 -1.99 -1.24
CA ASN A 81 15.39 -3.12 -0.33
C ASN A 81 14.70 -2.87 1.02
N GLU A 82 14.64 -1.62 1.50
CA GLU A 82 13.96 -1.26 2.74
C GLU A 82 12.47 -1.60 2.67
N LEU A 83 11.82 -1.32 1.53
CA LEU A 83 10.43 -1.68 1.29
C LEU A 83 10.24 -3.20 1.34
N LEU A 84 11.11 -3.95 0.65
CA LEU A 84 11.03 -5.41 0.61
C LEU A 84 11.27 -6.02 1.99
N ASP A 85 12.21 -5.49 2.77
CA ASP A 85 12.51 -5.95 4.11
C ASP A 85 11.35 -5.67 5.07
N ASN A 86 10.72 -4.50 4.97
CA ASN A 86 9.50 -4.21 5.74
C ASN A 86 8.33 -5.13 5.34
N ILE A 87 8.17 -5.46 4.05
CA ILE A 87 7.16 -6.45 3.62
C ILE A 87 7.46 -7.83 4.22
N LYS A 88 8.73 -8.27 4.24
CA LYS A 88 9.12 -9.55 4.86
C LYS A 88 8.80 -9.57 6.35
N LYS A 89 9.04 -8.47 7.08
CA LYS A 89 8.74 -8.35 8.51
C LYS A 89 7.25 -8.55 8.83
N LEU A 90 6.35 -8.35 7.88
CA LEU A 90 4.92 -8.65 8.08
C LEU A 90 4.64 -10.17 8.21
N GLU A 91 5.55 -11.01 7.72
CA GLU A 91 5.51 -12.48 7.79
C GLU A 91 4.21 -13.07 7.22
N VAL A 92 3.72 -12.49 6.11
CA VAL A 92 2.49 -12.94 5.48
C VAL A 92 2.76 -13.83 4.27
N GLN A 93 1.98 -14.88 4.14
CA GLN A 93 2.03 -15.81 3.01
C GLN A 93 1.13 -15.29 1.88
N LYS A 94 1.58 -14.24 1.19
CA LYS A 94 0.85 -13.61 0.07
C LYS A 94 1.80 -13.32 -1.08
N GLU A 95 1.27 -13.39 -2.29
CA GLU A 95 1.99 -13.01 -3.51
C GLU A 95 1.92 -11.49 -3.69
N PHE A 96 3.07 -10.82 -3.71
CA PHE A 96 3.16 -9.39 -3.98
C PHE A 96 3.58 -9.17 -5.43
N ILE A 97 2.74 -8.44 -6.17
CA ILE A 97 3.00 -8.07 -7.56
C ILE A 97 3.25 -6.56 -7.58
N PHE A 98 4.48 -6.15 -7.89
CA PHE A 98 4.84 -4.74 -8.01
C PHE A 98 4.68 -4.31 -9.47
N LEU A 99 3.76 -3.38 -9.70
CA LEU A 99 3.63 -2.70 -10.99
C LEU A 99 4.33 -1.36 -10.91
N ASP A 100 5.49 -1.30 -11.55
CA ASP A 100 6.14 -0.04 -11.87
C ASP A 100 5.50 0.54 -13.14
N THR A 101 4.83 1.68 -12.97
CA THR A 101 4.21 2.42 -14.08
C THR A 101 5.18 3.40 -14.76
N ILE A 102 6.42 3.50 -14.27
CA ILE A 102 7.43 4.47 -14.71
C ILE A 102 8.24 3.95 -15.91
N ALA A 103 8.54 2.64 -15.98
CA ALA A 103 9.22 2.06 -17.14
C ALA A 103 8.52 2.38 -18.48
N ASN A 104 7.21 2.65 -18.43
CA ASN A 104 6.40 3.02 -19.59
C ASN A 104 5.89 4.47 -19.57
N LYS A 105 6.23 5.31 -18.58
CA LYS A 105 5.73 6.70 -18.53
C LYS A 105 6.13 7.49 -19.79
N SER A 106 7.39 7.39 -20.18
CA SER A 106 7.89 7.99 -21.43
C SER A 106 7.29 7.37 -22.70
N HIS A 107 6.78 6.13 -22.61
CA HIS A 107 6.09 5.46 -23.71
C HIS A 107 4.62 5.93 -23.83
N TYR A 108 3.90 6.06 -22.70
CA TYR A 108 2.52 6.54 -22.68
C TYR A 108 2.39 8.05 -22.93
N ASP A 109 3.33 8.86 -22.45
CA ASP A 109 3.37 10.30 -22.75
C ASP A 109 3.51 10.52 -24.28
N LYS A 110 4.35 9.70 -24.96
CA LYS A 110 4.51 9.72 -26.42
C LYS A 110 3.26 9.25 -27.19
N ILE A 111 2.50 8.30 -26.63
CA ILE A 111 1.25 7.83 -27.24
C ILE A 111 0.15 8.90 -27.08
N SER A 112 0.14 9.67 -26.00
CA SER A 112 -0.84 10.74 -25.79
C SER A 112 -0.67 11.92 -26.75
N ASP A 113 0.56 12.17 -27.22
CA ASP A 113 0.88 13.18 -28.25
C ASP A 113 0.57 12.69 -29.67
N GLN A 114 0.43 11.38 -29.87
CA GLN A 114 -0.07 10.83 -31.12
C GLN A 114 -1.59 10.72 -31.02
N LYS A 115 -2.30 11.71 -31.57
CA LYS A 115 -3.74 11.63 -31.85
C LYS A 115 -4.05 10.25 -32.44
N VAL A 116 -4.68 9.39 -31.65
CA VAL A 116 -5.29 8.16 -32.14
C VAL A 116 -6.47 8.61 -33.00
N VAL A 117 -6.26 8.66 -34.31
CA VAL A 117 -7.35 8.66 -35.29
C VAL A 117 -7.94 7.27 -35.24
N ILE A 118 -9.07 7.13 -34.54
CA ILE A 118 -9.88 5.92 -34.62
C ILE A 118 -10.71 6.08 -35.89
N ASP A 119 -10.21 5.52 -37.00
CA ASP A 119 -11.05 5.25 -38.16
C ASP A 119 -11.99 4.10 -37.78
N ALA A 120 -13.26 4.44 -37.59
CA ALA A 120 -14.33 3.47 -37.42
C ALA A 120 -14.61 2.79 -38.76
N LEU A 121 -14.50 1.46 -38.80
CA LEU A 121 -15.13 0.59 -39.80
C LEU A 121 -16.22 -0.23 -39.12
#